data_AF-A0A9E3FQW6-F1
#
_entry.id   AF-A0A9E3FQW6-F1
#
_cell.length_a   1.000
_cell.length_b   1.000
_cell.length_c   1.000
_cell.angle_alpha   90.00
_cell.angle_beta   90.00
_cell.angle_gamma   90.00
#
_symmetry.space_group_name_H-M   'P 1'
#
loop_
_entity.id
_entity.type
_entity.pdbx_description
1 polymer ?
#
loop_
_entity_poly.entity_id
_entity_poly.type
_entity_poly.pdbx_seq_one_letter_code
_entity_poly.pdbx_strand_id
1 'polypeptide(L)'
;MGSHTLPFENRWTNGAHAWEWHCELERLGAANVRAMFSDHETHHGAEPVVVFDIPAGFVRDWLAFHDRRAAHQQFWWRASVIALSSVAAGAAIVAAVR
;
A
#
# COMPACT_ATOMS: atom_id res chain seq x y z
N MET A 1 -10.48 -25.74 -3.83
CA MET A 1 -10.59 -24.35 -3.33
C MET A 1 -9.22 -23.73 -3.46
N GLY A 2 -9.08 -22.65 -4.24
CA GLY A 2 -7.78 -22.01 -4.46
C GLY A 2 -7.25 -21.46 -3.14
N SER A 3 -5.99 -21.77 -2.81
CA SER A 3 -5.30 -21.18 -1.68
C SER A 3 -5.08 -19.70 -1.96
N HIS A 4 -6.07 -18.87 -1.64
CA HIS A 4 -5.94 -17.43 -1.73
C HIS A 4 -4.93 -16.97 -0.68
N THR A 5 -3.71 -16.79 -1.14
CA THR A 5 -2.58 -16.39 -0.29
C THR A 5 -2.52 -14.87 -0.30
N LEU A 6 -2.50 -14.27 0.88
CA LEU A 6 -2.37 -12.82 0.98
C LEU A 6 -1.01 -12.35 0.47
N PRO A 7 -0.91 -11.12 -0.05
CA PRO A 7 0.33 -10.59 -0.60
C PRO A 7 1.37 -10.19 0.47
N PHE A 8 1.08 -10.43 1.75
CA PHE A 8 1.98 -10.18 2.87
C PHE A 8 1.80 -11.24 3.96
N GLU A 9 2.88 -11.51 4.69
CA GLU A 9 2.85 -12.38 5.88
C GLU A 9 2.48 -11.56 7.12
N ASN A 10 1.47 -12.01 7.86
CA ASN A 10 1.24 -11.65 9.24
C ASN A 10 0.69 -12.83 10.09
N ARG A 11 0.47 -12.60 11.40
CA ARG A 11 0.00 -13.66 12.31
C ARG A 11 -1.43 -14.16 12.05
N TRP A 12 -2.20 -13.47 11.21
CA TRP A 12 -3.57 -13.79 10.82
C TRP A 12 -3.70 -14.34 9.40
N THR A 13 -2.61 -14.40 8.61
CA THR A 13 -2.62 -14.83 7.19
C THR A 13 -3.17 -16.24 6.95
N ASN A 14 -3.07 -17.10 7.95
CA ASN A 14 -3.59 -18.48 7.91
C ASN A 14 -5.05 -18.59 8.37
N GLY A 15 -5.69 -17.48 8.73
CA GLY A 15 -7.09 -17.45 9.14
C GLY A 15 -8.04 -17.52 7.95
N ALA A 16 -9.14 -18.25 8.09
CA ALA A 16 -10.15 -18.42 7.03
C ALA A 16 -10.73 -17.08 6.49
N HIS A 17 -10.76 -16.04 7.33
CA HIS A 17 -11.28 -14.72 6.99
C HIS A 17 -10.23 -13.74 6.47
N ALA A 18 -8.94 -14.10 6.46
CA ALA A 18 -7.87 -13.16 6.14
C ALA A 18 -8.00 -12.62 4.70
N TRP A 19 -8.41 -13.46 3.77
CA TRP A 19 -8.69 -13.07 2.38
C TRP A 19 -9.90 -12.14 2.25
N GLU A 20 -10.96 -12.41 3.01
CA GLU A 20 -12.18 -11.61 3.02
C GLU A 20 -11.91 -10.20 3.57
N TRP A 21 -11.19 -10.13 4.69
CA TRP A 21 -10.72 -8.86 5.27
C TRP A 21 -9.87 -8.07 4.29
N HIS A 22 -8.94 -8.73 3.59
CA HIS A 22 -8.14 -8.07 2.57
C HIS A 22 -9.00 -7.50 1.45
N CYS A 23 -9.92 -8.28 0.87
CA CYS A 23 -10.83 -7.79 -0.17
C CYS A 23 -11.66 -6.58 0.30
N GLU A 24 -12.10 -6.59 1.55
CA GLU A 24 -12.87 -5.48 2.11
C GLU A 24 -12.03 -4.21 2.31
N LEU A 25 -10.79 -4.35 2.77
CA LEU A 25 -9.85 -3.22 2.87
C LEU A 25 -9.46 -2.67 1.49
N GLU A 26 -9.25 -3.55 0.50
CA GLU A 26 -9.01 -3.14 -0.90
C GLU A 26 -10.21 -2.36 -1.46
N ARG A 27 -11.44 -2.79 -1.15
CA ARG A 27 -12.67 -2.11 -1.57
C ARG A 27 -12.79 -0.70 -0.99
N LEU A 28 -12.39 -0.51 0.27
CA LEU A 28 -12.37 0.80 0.92
C LEU A 28 -11.24 1.70 0.40
N GLY A 29 -10.10 1.10 0.09
CA GLY A 29 -8.89 1.78 -0.35
C GLY A 29 -8.06 2.34 0.81
N ALA A 30 -6.74 2.40 0.60
CA ALA A 30 -5.76 2.68 1.66
C ALA A 30 -5.95 4.03 2.38
N ALA A 31 -6.41 5.06 1.66
CA ALA A 31 -6.64 6.38 2.26
C ALA A 31 -7.81 6.37 3.27
N ASN A 32 -8.93 5.74 2.92
CA ASN A 32 -10.09 5.63 3.79
C ASN A 32 -9.79 4.74 4.99
N VAL A 33 -9.15 3.58 4.75
CA VAL A 33 -8.73 2.67 5.82
C VAL A 33 -7.80 3.38 6.81
N ARG A 34 -6.85 4.20 6.33
CA ARG A 34 -5.97 4.99 7.19
C ARG A 34 -6.74 6.02 8.02
N ALA A 35 -7.71 6.70 7.43
CA ALA A 35 -8.53 7.68 8.14
C ALA A 35 -9.35 6.99 9.26
N MET A 36 -10.03 5.88 8.93
CA MET A 36 -10.79 5.08 9.91
C MET A 36 -9.89 4.52 11.01
N PHE A 37 -8.71 4.02 10.65
CA PHE A 37 -7.75 3.50 11.62
C PHE A 37 -7.21 4.58 12.55
N SER A 38 -6.89 5.77 12.03
CA SER A 38 -6.45 6.91 12.84
C SER A 38 -7.54 7.40 13.79
N ASP A 39 -8.79 7.42 13.34
CA ASP A 39 -9.94 7.76 14.18
C ASP A 39 -10.11 6.74 15.32
N HIS A 40 -9.99 5.46 15.00
CA HIS A 40 -10.03 4.38 15.97
C HIS A 40 -8.93 4.45 17.01
N GLU A 41 -7.67 4.69 16.61
CA GLU A 41 -6.58 4.83 17.59
C GLU A 41 -6.78 6.03 18.53
N THR A 42 -7.47 7.08 18.05
CA THR A 42 -7.71 8.30 18.83
C THR A 42 -8.89 8.14 19.80
N HIS A 43 -9.96 7.48 19.38
CA HIS A 43 -11.23 7.42 20.13
C HIS A 43 -11.53 6.05 20.76
N HIS A 44 -10.95 4.98 20.22
CA HIS A 44 -11.30 3.58 20.52
C HIS A 44 -10.08 2.66 20.68
N GLY A 45 -8.89 3.19 20.99
CA GLY A 45 -7.63 2.42 20.98
C GLY A 45 -7.56 1.19 21.90
N ALA A 46 -8.50 1.04 22.84
CA ALA A 46 -8.64 -0.17 23.66
C ALA A 46 -9.40 -1.32 22.96
N GLU A 47 -10.14 -1.03 21.89
CA GLU A 47 -10.90 -2.03 21.15
C GLU A 47 -10.00 -2.75 20.12
N PRO A 48 -10.03 -4.10 20.07
CA PRO A 48 -9.14 -4.88 19.23
C PRO A 48 -9.52 -4.87 17.74
N VAL A 49 -10.68 -4.30 17.41
CA VAL A 49 -11.35 -4.33 16.11
C VAL A 49 -11.51 -2.90 15.62
N VAL A 50 -11.27 -2.64 14.33
CA VAL A 50 -11.23 -1.27 13.81
C VAL A 50 -12.18 -1.03 12.65
N VAL A 51 -12.02 -1.80 11.57
CA VAL A 51 -12.77 -1.63 10.34
C VAL A 51 -13.60 -2.90 10.16
N PHE A 52 -14.93 -2.82 10.19
CA PHE A 52 -15.83 -3.97 9.94
C PHE A 52 -15.42 -5.27 10.70
N ASP A 53 -15.18 -5.20 12.01
CA ASP A 53 -14.77 -6.37 12.79
C ASP A 53 -13.38 -6.95 12.45
N ILE A 54 -12.57 -6.23 11.66
CA ILE A 54 -11.20 -6.60 11.33
C ILE A 54 -10.25 -6.22 12.47
N PRO A 55 -9.36 -7.14 12.91
CA PRO A 55 -8.38 -6.85 13.95
C PRO A 55 -7.47 -5.66 13.61
N ALA A 56 -7.26 -4.76 14.57
CA ALA A 56 -6.42 -3.57 14.41
C ALA A 56 -5.03 -3.87 13.85
N GLY A 57 -4.40 -4.95 14.31
CA GLY A 57 -3.08 -5.32 13.82
C GLY A 57 -3.08 -5.88 12.39
N PHE A 58 -4.18 -6.49 11.92
CA PHE A 58 -4.29 -6.86 10.51
C PHE A 58 -4.35 -5.61 9.62
N VAL A 59 -5.15 -4.61 10.01
CA VAL A 59 -5.25 -3.33 9.31
C VAL A 59 -3.90 -2.61 9.28
N ARG A 60 -3.16 -2.60 10.40
CA ARG A 60 -1.83 -2.01 10.48
C ARG A 60 -0.83 -2.66 9.52
N ASP A 61 -0.78 -3.99 9.49
CA ASP A 61 0.14 -4.72 8.61
C ASP A 61 -0.23 -4.53 7.13
N TRP A 62 -1.53 -4.49 6.83
CA TRP A 62 -2.05 -4.18 5.50
C TRP A 62 -1.67 -2.75 5.06
N LEU A 63 -1.81 -1.75 5.94
CA LEU A 63 -1.38 -0.38 5.66
C LEU A 63 0.13 -0.30 5.42
N ALA A 64 0.94 -0.98 6.22
CA ALA A 64 2.39 -1.02 6.04
C ALA A 64 2.81 -1.67 4.71
N PHE A 65 2.07 -2.69 4.24
CA PHE A 65 2.26 -3.25 2.90
C PHE A 65 1.97 -2.21 1.80
N HIS A 66 0.84 -1.50 1.90
CA HIS A 66 0.47 -0.48 0.93
C HIS A 66 1.43 0.71 0.90
N ASP A 67 1.95 1.13 2.05
CA ASP A 67 2.92 2.21 2.13
C ASP A 67 4.24 1.86 1.44
N ARG A 68 4.73 0.63 1.63
CA ARG A 68 5.91 0.13 0.89
C ARG A 68 5.66 0.11 -0.61
N ARG A 69 4.48 -0.35 -1.03
CA ARG A 69 4.10 -0.40 -2.45
C ARG A 69 4.01 1.01 -3.06
N ALA A 70 3.40 1.96 -2.36
CA ALA A 70 3.32 3.35 -2.79
C ALA A 70 4.71 3.99 -2.90
N ALA A 71 5.59 3.75 -1.92
CA ALA A 71 6.97 4.23 -1.95
C ALA A 71 7.75 3.66 -3.14
N HIS A 72 7.60 2.36 -3.43
CA HIS A 72 8.23 1.74 -4.60
C HIS A 72 7.69 2.32 -5.90
N GLN A 73 6.37 2.50 -6.02
CA GLN A 73 5.76 3.11 -7.19
C GLN A 73 6.28 4.52 -7.42
N GLN A 74 6.41 5.31 -6.35
CA GLN A 74 6.94 6.66 -6.41
C GLN A 74 8.42 6.68 -6.80
N PHE A 75 9.22 5.75 -6.28
CA PHE A 75 10.62 5.59 -6.66
C PHE A 75 10.77 5.30 -8.16
N TRP A 76 10.01 4.33 -8.68
CA TRP A 76 10.02 3.99 -10.11
C TRP A 76 9.53 5.13 -10.99
N TRP A 77 8.51 5.87 -10.56
CA TRP A 77 8.04 7.05 -11.26
C TRP A 77 9.12 8.12 -11.34
N ARG A 78 9.78 8.43 -10.22
CA ARG A 78 10.90 9.39 -10.17
C ARG A 78 12.06 8.94 -11.05
N ALA A 79 12.44 7.67 -11.00
CA ALA A 79 13.51 7.12 -11.82
C ALA A 79 13.20 7.24 -13.32
N SER A 80 11.95 6.97 -13.72
CA SER A 80 11.49 7.10 -15.11
C SER A 80 11.57 8.55 -15.59
N VAL A 81 11.10 9.50 -14.77
CA VAL A 81 11.17 10.94 -15.09
C VAL A 81 12.64 11.37 -15.25
N ILE A 82 13.53 10.98 -14.34
CA ILE A 82 14.96 11.32 -14.41
C ILE A 82 15.61 10.74 -15.67
N ALA A 83 15.35 9.47 -15.98
CA ALA A 83 15.89 8.81 -17.16
C ALA A 83 15.45 9.50 -18.46
N LEU A 84 14.14 9.77 -18.60
CA LEU A 84 13.59 10.50 -19.76
C LEU A 84 14.19 11.91 -19.89
N SER A 85 14.33 12.62 -18.77
CA SER A 85 14.93 13.95 -18.73
C SER A 85 16.40 13.92 -19.18
N SER A 86 17.14 12.90 -18.76
CA SER A 86 18.56 12.73 -19.09
C SER A 86 18.75 12.42 -20.57
N VAL A 87 17.89 11.59 -21.16
CA VAL A 87 17.89 11.30 -22.61
C VAL A 87 17.58 12.55 -23.41
N ALA A 88 16.56 13.32 -23.01
CA ALA A 88 16.21 14.58 -23.68
C ALA A 88 17.36 15.60 -23.62
N ALA A 89 18.00 15.76 -22.46
CA ALA A 89 19.16 16.64 -22.31
C ALA A 89 20.35 16.17 -23.17
N GLY A 90 20.64 14.87 -23.19
CA GLY A 90 21.69 14.30 -24.05
C GLY A 90 21.43 14.52 -25.54
N ALA A 91 20.17 14.32 -25.99
CA ALA A 91 19.78 14.57 -27.37
C ALA A 91 19.92 16.06 -27.75
N ALA A 92 19.55 16.98 -26.85
CA ALA A 92 19.71 18.40 -27.06
C ALA A 92 21.20 18.81 -27.17
N ILE A 93 22.07 18.25 -26.32
CA ILE A 93 23.51 18.51 -26.40
C ILE A 93 24.08 17.99 -27.73
N VAL A 94 23.72 16.76 -28.13
CA VAL A 94 24.15 16.19 -29.42
C VAL A 94 23.66 17.04 -30.60
N ALA A 95 22.43 17.53 -30.56
CA ALA A 95 21.88 18.40 -31.59
C ALA A 95 22.56 19.78 -31.63
N ALA A 96 22.99 20.33 -30.49
CA ALA A 96 23.65 21.63 -30.41
C ALA A 96 25.12 21.61 -30.85
N VAL A 97 25.78 20.44 -30.79
CA VAL A 97 27.20 20.26 -31.16
C VAL A 97 27.37 19.76 -32.60
N ARG A 98 26.26 19.46 -33.30
CA ARG A 98 26.24 18.98 -34.68
C ARG A 98 25.86 20.09 -35.65
#